data_AF-A0A938GWY6-F1
#
_entry.id   AF-A0A938GWY6-F1
#
_cell.length_a   1.000
_cell.length_b   1.000
_cell.length_c   1.000
_cell.angle_alpha   90.00
_cell.angle_beta   90.00
_cell.angle_gamma   90.00
#
_symmetry.space_group_name_H-M   'P 1'
#
loop_
_entity.id
_entity.type
_entity.pdbx_description
1 polymer ?
#
loop_
_entity_poly.entity_id
_entity_poly.type
_entity_poly.pdbx_seq_one_letter_code
_entity_poly.pdbx_strand_id
1 'polypeptide(L)'
;MLESTLFQTILGSQMLADLPRDEIIAHFDRTVELIAPAEPILIYLRQDDAAAALHRICERRGRWFVEYLQAEFGSSASGRRTGCNDLDAIIDYFRQRCDLSDELFARFAGRKLIHDNTDADWERQRRAFTDLLGLPPIKLPAPPDRPEQYTGRFRAESGDEWTITASGGNLTIAGDNPSRLVPHGLDRFVIEGLCVELVYERRPADGAIEAFGCFGNLPSLPPRWVKV
;
A
#
# COMPACT_ATOMS: atom_id res chain seq x y z
N MET A 1 -6.93 -2.87 -7.15
CA MET A 1 -6.29 -4.13 -7.63
C MET A 1 -7.11 -5.29 -7.10
N LEU A 2 -7.38 -6.32 -7.92
CA LEU A 2 -8.30 -7.42 -7.58
C LEU A 2 -7.87 -8.21 -6.34
N GLU A 3 -6.57 -8.41 -6.14
CA GLU A 3 -6.01 -9.04 -4.93
C GLU A 3 -6.41 -8.30 -3.66
N SER A 4 -6.26 -6.98 -3.65
CA SER A 4 -6.51 -6.21 -2.45
C SER A 4 -8.00 -6.19 -2.12
N THR A 5 -8.85 -6.19 -3.15
CA THR A 5 -10.30 -6.34 -2.96
C THR A 5 -10.67 -7.72 -2.43
N LEU A 6 -10.22 -8.81 -3.06
CA LEU A 6 -10.61 -10.18 -2.70
C LEU A 6 -9.99 -10.63 -1.37
N PHE A 7 -8.68 -10.50 -1.22
CA PHE A 7 -7.94 -11.06 -0.10
C PHE A 7 -7.64 -10.02 1.00
N GLN A 8 -7.31 -8.77 0.63
CA GLN A 8 -6.94 -7.77 1.66
C GLN A 8 -8.13 -7.11 2.35
N THR A 9 -9.20 -6.81 1.63
CA THR A 9 -10.36 -6.10 2.16
C THR A 9 -11.49 -7.07 2.46
N ILE A 10 -11.98 -7.83 1.47
CA ILE A 10 -13.16 -8.68 1.64
C ILE A 10 -12.87 -9.84 2.59
N LEU A 11 -11.92 -10.72 2.26
CA LEU A 11 -11.59 -11.86 3.12
C LEU A 11 -11.24 -11.42 4.56
N GLY A 12 -10.38 -10.40 4.70
CA GLY A 12 -9.99 -9.88 6.02
C GLY A 12 -11.19 -9.36 6.83
N SER A 13 -12.08 -8.59 6.20
CA SER A 13 -13.28 -8.08 6.89
C SER A 13 -14.27 -9.18 7.25
N GLN A 14 -14.47 -10.18 6.37
CA GLN A 14 -15.32 -11.34 6.65
C GLN A 14 -14.78 -12.19 7.81
N MET A 15 -13.46 -12.41 7.87
CA MET A 15 -12.83 -13.12 8.99
C MET A 15 -12.91 -12.31 10.29
N LEU A 16 -12.68 -11.00 10.26
CA LEU A 16 -12.84 -10.13 11.44
C LEU A 16 -14.30 -10.07 11.92
N ALA A 17 -15.26 -10.20 11.00
CA ALA A 17 -16.68 -10.35 11.29
C ALA A 17 -17.06 -11.76 11.78
N ASP A 18 -16.09 -12.67 11.89
CA ASP A 18 -16.27 -14.05 12.36
C ASP A 18 -17.30 -14.84 11.53
N LEU A 19 -17.34 -14.58 10.22
CA LEU A 19 -18.21 -15.33 9.31
C LEU A 19 -17.75 -16.80 9.17
N PRO A 20 -18.70 -17.74 9.03
CA PRO A 20 -18.35 -19.14 8.78
C PRO A 20 -17.51 -19.31 7.50
N ARG A 21 -16.50 -20.19 7.56
CA ARG A 21 -15.59 -20.46 6.43
C ARG A 21 -16.33 -20.81 5.14
N ASP A 22 -17.36 -21.63 5.22
CA ASP A 22 -18.14 -22.05 4.05
C ASP A 22 -18.87 -20.87 3.38
N GLU A 23 -19.32 -19.88 4.17
CA GLU A 23 -19.93 -18.65 3.63
C GLU A 23 -18.90 -17.77 2.92
N ILE A 24 -17.68 -17.67 3.48
CA ILE A 24 -16.56 -16.94 2.87
C ILE A 24 -16.19 -17.58 1.52
N ILE A 25 -16.05 -18.91 1.50
CA ILE A 25 -15.73 -19.67 0.27
C ILE A 25 -16.84 -19.50 -0.76
N ALA A 26 -18.10 -19.65 -0.37
CA ALA A 26 -19.24 -19.46 -1.28
C ALA A 26 -19.31 -18.04 -1.85
N HIS A 27 -19.01 -17.02 -1.04
CA HIS A 27 -18.92 -15.64 -1.49
C HIS A 27 -17.79 -15.44 -2.52
N PHE A 28 -16.62 -16.02 -2.26
CA PHE A 28 -15.48 -15.99 -3.18
C PHE A 28 -15.84 -16.65 -4.51
N ASP A 29 -16.35 -17.89 -4.48
CA ASP A 29 -16.70 -18.64 -5.68
C ASP A 29 -17.73 -17.86 -6.52
N ARG A 30 -18.77 -17.32 -5.87
CA ARG A 30 -19.78 -16.52 -6.55
C ARG A 30 -19.21 -15.25 -7.16
N THR A 31 -18.27 -14.60 -6.49
CA THR A 31 -17.59 -13.41 -7.01
C THR A 31 -16.79 -13.77 -8.25
N VAL A 32 -15.99 -14.85 -8.18
CA VAL A 32 -15.17 -15.34 -9.31
C VAL A 32 -16.03 -15.69 -10.52
N GLU A 33 -17.16 -16.36 -10.33
CA GLU A 33 -18.12 -16.64 -11.41
C GLU A 33 -18.62 -15.35 -12.08
N LEU A 34 -19.01 -14.35 -11.28
CA LEU A 34 -19.54 -13.09 -11.79
C LEU A 34 -18.52 -12.30 -12.61
N ILE A 35 -17.25 -12.33 -12.21
CA ILE A 35 -16.18 -11.59 -12.89
C ILE A 35 -15.51 -12.39 -14.01
N ALA A 36 -15.79 -13.70 -14.14
CA ALA A 36 -15.16 -14.56 -15.14
C ALA A 36 -15.20 -14.01 -16.57
N PRO A 37 -16.30 -13.40 -17.07
CA PRO A 37 -16.35 -12.85 -18.42
C PRO A 37 -15.35 -11.71 -18.69
N ALA A 38 -14.83 -11.06 -17.65
CA ALA A 38 -13.81 -10.02 -17.78
C ALA A 38 -12.38 -10.57 -17.86
N GLU A 39 -12.22 -11.90 -17.87
CA GLU A 39 -10.92 -12.61 -17.90
C GLU A 39 -9.91 -12.07 -16.85
N PRO A 40 -10.31 -11.99 -15.56
CA PRO A 40 -9.48 -11.39 -14.54
C PRO A 40 -8.16 -12.16 -14.34
N ILE A 41 -7.12 -11.40 -14.00
CA ILE A 41 -5.83 -11.93 -13.59
C ILE A 41 -5.71 -11.72 -12.08
N LEU A 42 -5.42 -12.80 -11.35
CA LEU A 42 -5.21 -12.76 -9.90
C LEU A 42 -3.71 -12.80 -9.57
N ILE A 43 -3.18 -11.69 -9.05
CA ILE A 43 -1.80 -11.61 -8.55
C ILE A 43 -1.86 -11.66 -7.04
N TYR A 44 -1.44 -12.75 -6.40
CA TYR A 44 -1.48 -12.90 -4.95
C TYR A 44 -0.14 -12.57 -4.31
N LEU A 45 -0.10 -11.54 -3.45
CA LEU A 45 1.09 -11.12 -2.70
C LEU A 45 1.22 -11.96 -1.43
N ARG A 46 1.78 -13.16 -1.56
CA ARG A 46 1.89 -14.13 -0.47
C ARG A 46 2.94 -13.69 0.55
N GLN A 47 2.70 -13.99 1.82
CA GLN A 47 3.68 -13.87 2.89
C GLN A 47 3.88 -15.25 3.49
N ASP A 48 5.05 -15.86 3.24
CA ASP A 48 5.33 -17.22 3.72
C ASP A 48 5.45 -17.28 5.26
N ASP A 49 5.95 -16.21 5.88
CA ASP A 49 6.02 -16.07 7.34
C ASP A 49 5.28 -14.81 7.79
N ALA A 50 3.99 -14.99 8.06
CA ALA A 50 3.12 -13.92 8.56
C ALA A 50 3.62 -13.31 9.88
N ALA A 51 4.25 -14.10 10.75
CA ALA A 51 4.76 -13.63 12.03
C ALA A 51 5.97 -12.71 11.81
N ALA A 52 6.95 -13.16 11.03
CA ALA A 52 8.11 -12.35 10.69
C ALA A 52 7.71 -11.08 9.92
N ALA A 53 6.74 -11.17 9.01
CA ALA A 53 6.20 -10.00 8.31
C ALA A 53 5.57 -8.99 9.28
N LEU A 54 4.77 -9.48 10.23
CA LEU A 54 4.13 -8.62 11.23
C LEU A 54 5.14 -7.97 12.17
N HIS A 55 6.13 -8.72 12.64
CA HIS A 55 7.21 -8.15 13.45
C HIS A 55 7.98 -7.07 12.71
N ARG A 56 8.39 -7.31 11.46
CA ARG A 56 9.09 -6.31 10.63
C ARG A 56 8.29 -5.02 10.48
N ILE A 57 6.97 -5.10 10.23
CA ILE A 57 6.14 -3.89 10.08
C ILE A 57 5.94 -3.17 11.41
N CYS A 58 5.78 -3.90 12.51
CA CYS A 58 5.68 -3.34 13.86
C CYS A 58 6.97 -2.64 14.29
N GLU A 59 8.14 -3.23 14.02
CA GLU A 59 9.44 -2.60 14.26
C GLU A 59 9.60 -1.33 13.43
N ARG A 60 9.22 -1.37 12.14
CA ARG A 60 9.34 -0.24 11.23
C ARG A 60 8.41 0.92 11.59
N ARG A 61 7.17 0.62 11.99
CA ARG A 61 6.15 1.65 12.30
C ARG A 61 6.18 2.08 13.77
N GLY A 62 6.71 1.25 14.65
CA GLY A 62 6.80 1.54 16.08
C GLY A 62 5.50 1.27 16.85
N ARG A 63 5.49 1.71 18.11
CA ARG A 63 4.49 1.31 19.12
C ARG A 63 3.05 1.65 18.74
N TRP A 64 2.82 2.81 18.12
CA TRP A 64 1.47 3.25 17.74
C TRP A 64 0.78 2.23 16.82
N PHE A 65 1.54 1.57 15.95
CA PHE A 65 0.98 0.62 14.99
C PHE A 65 0.56 -0.68 15.68
N VAL A 66 1.32 -1.11 16.69
CA VAL A 66 0.94 -2.25 17.53
C VAL A 66 -0.35 -1.94 18.28
N GLU A 67 -0.41 -0.78 18.96
CA GLU A 67 -1.61 -0.33 19.70
C GLU A 67 -2.83 -0.24 18.79
N TYR A 68 -2.65 0.29 17.57
CA TYR A 68 -3.69 0.33 16.53
C TYR A 68 -4.19 -1.08 16.17
N LEU A 69 -3.30 -2.03 15.86
CA LEU A 69 -3.70 -3.39 15.51
C LEU A 69 -4.45 -4.09 16.66
N GLN A 70 -4.01 -3.90 17.91
CA GLN A 70 -4.66 -4.47 19.09
C GLN A 70 -6.06 -3.90 19.32
N ALA A 71 -6.23 -2.58 19.09
CA ALA A 71 -7.52 -1.92 19.18
C ALA A 71 -8.48 -2.40 18.08
N GLU A 72 -8.03 -2.40 16.82
CA GLU A 72 -8.82 -2.85 15.68
C GLU A 72 -9.24 -4.31 15.84
N PHE A 73 -8.29 -5.21 16.13
CA PHE A 73 -8.58 -6.62 16.32
C PHE A 73 -9.50 -6.84 17.53
N GLY A 74 -9.22 -6.23 18.67
CA GLY A 74 -10.05 -6.35 19.89
C GLY A 74 -11.49 -5.83 19.70
N SER A 75 -11.68 -4.87 18.80
CA SER A 75 -13.01 -4.34 18.44
C SER A 75 -13.76 -5.18 17.38
N SER A 76 -13.12 -6.17 16.79
CA SER A 76 -13.74 -7.08 15.81
C SER A 76 -14.60 -8.16 16.48
N ALA A 77 -15.45 -8.84 15.70
CA ALA A 77 -16.22 -9.98 16.23
C ALA A 77 -15.30 -11.15 16.60
N SER A 78 -14.29 -11.43 15.76
CA SER A 78 -13.29 -12.46 16.03
C SER A 78 -12.51 -12.18 17.32
N GLY A 79 -12.01 -10.95 17.51
CA GLY A 79 -11.25 -10.58 18.71
C GLY A 79 -12.11 -10.61 19.97
N ARG A 80 -13.39 -10.22 19.89
CA ARG A 80 -14.34 -10.38 21.01
C ARG A 80 -14.60 -11.85 21.35
N ARG A 81 -14.69 -12.73 20.35
CA ARG A 81 -14.92 -14.18 20.57
C ARG A 81 -13.73 -14.84 21.26
N THR A 82 -12.50 -14.48 20.89
CA THR A 82 -11.28 -15.05 21.48
C THR A 82 -10.97 -14.47 22.85
N GLY A 83 -11.42 -13.25 23.15
CA GLY A 83 -11.10 -12.55 24.41
C GLY A 83 -9.64 -12.09 24.53
N CYS A 84 -8.82 -12.40 23.52
CA CYS A 84 -7.42 -12.02 23.40
C CYS A 84 -7.27 -11.02 22.25
N ASN A 85 -6.44 -9.99 22.47
CA ASN A 85 -6.05 -9.01 21.45
C ASN A 85 -4.55 -8.67 21.52
N ASP A 86 -3.76 -9.57 22.11
CA ASP A 86 -2.31 -9.45 22.09
C ASP A 86 -1.75 -9.72 20.68
N LEU A 87 -0.44 -9.47 20.52
CA LEU A 87 0.20 -9.62 19.23
C LEU A 87 0.17 -11.07 18.74
N ASP A 88 0.21 -12.06 19.63
CA ASP A 88 0.19 -13.48 19.28
C ASP A 88 -1.18 -13.88 18.69
N ALA A 89 -2.28 -13.42 19.29
CA ALA A 89 -3.62 -13.62 18.74
C ALA A 89 -3.78 -12.99 17.35
N ILE A 90 -3.16 -11.82 17.13
CA ILE A 90 -3.16 -11.14 15.83
C ILE A 90 -2.31 -11.92 14.81
N ILE A 91 -1.16 -12.44 15.21
CA ILE A 91 -0.32 -13.31 14.36
C ILE A 91 -1.10 -14.56 13.93
N ASP A 92 -1.80 -15.21 14.86
CA ASP A 92 -2.58 -16.40 14.55
C ASP A 92 -3.75 -16.09 13.60
N TYR A 93 -4.40 -14.93 13.75
CA TYR A 93 -5.36 -14.43 12.78
C TYR A 93 -4.74 -14.27 11.38
N PHE A 94 -3.56 -13.65 11.27
CA PHE A 94 -2.88 -13.48 9.98
C PHE A 94 -2.43 -14.82 9.37
N ARG A 95 -2.03 -15.81 10.18
CA ARG A 95 -1.72 -17.17 9.70
C ARG A 95 -2.95 -17.83 9.10
N GLN A 96 -4.06 -17.87 9.84
CA GLN A 96 -5.33 -18.43 9.35
C GLN A 96 -5.79 -17.75 8.07
N ARG A 97 -5.57 -16.44 7.97
CA ARG A 97 -5.89 -15.67 6.78
C ARG A 97 -5.00 -16.03 5.60
N CYS A 98 -3.71 -16.26 5.80
CA CYS A 98 -2.80 -16.74 4.75
C CYS A 98 -3.23 -18.11 4.26
N ASP A 99 -3.55 -19.05 5.17
CA ASP A 99 -4.01 -20.39 4.81
C ASP A 99 -5.29 -20.36 3.96
N LEU A 100 -6.27 -19.54 4.36
CA LEU A 100 -7.51 -19.39 3.60
C LEU A 100 -7.28 -18.66 2.27
N SER A 101 -6.36 -17.68 2.22
CA SER A 101 -5.98 -17.04 0.96
C SER A 101 -5.31 -18.01 0.00
N ASP A 102 -4.43 -18.89 0.49
CA ASP A 102 -3.79 -19.96 -0.29
C ASP A 102 -4.85 -20.92 -0.88
N GLU A 103 -5.85 -21.30 -0.07
CA GLU A 103 -6.97 -22.14 -0.54
C GLU A 103 -7.78 -21.43 -1.64
N LEU A 104 -8.23 -20.20 -1.39
CA LEU A 104 -9.03 -19.45 -2.36
C LEU A 104 -8.24 -19.18 -3.65
N PHE A 105 -6.95 -18.89 -3.54
CA PHE A 105 -6.07 -18.77 -4.70
C PHE A 105 -5.99 -20.08 -5.50
N ALA A 106 -5.91 -21.23 -4.85
CA ALA A 106 -5.93 -22.53 -5.52
C ALA A 106 -7.24 -22.76 -6.29
N ARG A 107 -8.38 -22.32 -5.75
CA ARG A 107 -9.71 -22.41 -6.37
C ARG A 107 -9.89 -21.52 -7.60
N PHE A 108 -9.16 -20.41 -7.71
CA PHE A 108 -9.27 -19.51 -8.86
C PHE A 108 -8.81 -20.20 -10.16
N ALA A 109 -9.71 -20.32 -11.14
CA ALA A 109 -9.47 -21.03 -12.40
C ALA A 109 -8.85 -20.14 -13.51
N GLY A 110 -8.84 -18.82 -13.32
CA GLY A 110 -8.28 -17.88 -14.29
C GLY A 110 -6.75 -17.79 -14.24
N ARG A 111 -6.21 -16.85 -15.01
CA ARG A 111 -4.77 -16.56 -15.01
C ARG A 111 -4.35 -16.04 -13.64
N LYS A 112 -3.36 -16.69 -13.02
CA LYS A 112 -2.94 -16.33 -11.67
C LYS A 112 -1.44 -16.45 -11.46
N LEU A 113 -0.93 -15.63 -10.55
CA LEU A 113 0.48 -15.58 -10.15
C LEU A 113 0.55 -15.45 -8.64
N ILE A 114 1.28 -16.36 -7.98
CA ILE A 114 1.74 -16.14 -6.61
C ILE A 114 3.03 -15.33 -6.70
N HIS A 115 3.09 -14.29 -5.88
CA HIS A 115 4.22 -13.39 -5.83
C HIS A 115 4.76 -13.31 -4.41
N ASP A 116 5.94 -13.89 -4.21
CA ASP A 116 6.74 -13.70 -3.01
C ASP A 116 7.65 -12.47 -3.20
N ASN A 117 7.52 -11.50 -2.29
CA ASN A 117 8.29 -10.27 -2.30
C ASN A 117 9.36 -10.20 -1.19
N THR A 118 9.65 -11.32 -0.52
CA THR A 118 10.52 -11.37 0.66
C THR A 118 11.95 -10.88 0.38
N ASP A 119 12.45 -11.04 -0.83
CA ASP A 119 13.80 -10.60 -1.21
C ASP A 119 13.90 -9.15 -1.70
N ALA A 120 12.78 -8.43 -1.77
CA ALA A 120 12.70 -7.04 -2.21
C ALA A 120 13.36 -6.73 -3.58
N ASP A 121 13.49 -7.71 -4.47
CA ASP A 121 14.01 -7.51 -5.84
C ASP A 121 12.92 -6.90 -6.74
N TRP A 122 12.62 -5.62 -6.51
CA TRP A 122 11.53 -4.93 -7.19
C TRP A 122 11.61 -4.97 -8.72
N GLU A 123 12.81 -5.12 -9.27
CA GLU A 123 13.02 -5.17 -10.71
C GLU A 123 12.60 -6.53 -11.29
N ARG A 124 13.00 -7.64 -10.67
CA ARG A 124 12.46 -8.96 -11.04
C ARG A 124 10.95 -9.00 -10.86
N GLN A 125 10.45 -8.42 -9.77
CA GLN A 125 9.03 -8.41 -9.46
C GLN A 125 8.21 -7.64 -10.51
N ARG A 126 8.67 -6.45 -10.94
CA ARG A 126 8.06 -5.71 -12.04
C ARG A 126 8.05 -6.50 -13.34
N ARG A 127 9.16 -7.15 -13.69
CA ARG A 127 9.24 -7.98 -14.90
C ARG A 127 8.21 -9.11 -14.90
N ALA A 128 8.10 -9.84 -13.79
CA ALA A 128 7.11 -10.91 -13.66
C ALA A 128 5.67 -10.40 -13.88
N PHE A 129 5.34 -9.21 -13.37
CA PHE A 129 4.03 -8.60 -13.60
C PHE A 129 3.84 -8.14 -15.04
N THR A 130 4.83 -7.50 -15.66
CA THR A 130 4.71 -7.08 -17.06
C THR A 130 4.60 -8.27 -18.01
N ASP A 131 5.35 -9.35 -17.75
CA ASP A 131 5.30 -10.57 -18.54
C ASP A 131 3.93 -11.24 -18.41
N LEU A 132 3.39 -11.34 -17.18
CA LEU A 132 2.04 -11.84 -16.94
C LEU A 132 0.99 -10.95 -17.62
N LEU A 133 1.13 -9.63 -17.59
CA LEU A 133 0.13 -8.73 -18.18
C LEU A 133 0.30 -8.54 -19.69
N GLY A 134 1.36 -9.06 -20.30
CA GLY A 134 1.70 -8.80 -21.70
C GLY A 134 2.05 -7.32 -21.96
N LEU A 135 2.57 -6.63 -20.95
CA LEU A 135 2.93 -5.22 -20.99
C LEU A 135 4.44 -5.04 -21.25
N PRO A 136 4.86 -3.91 -21.84
CA PRO A 136 6.28 -3.60 -21.93
C PRO A 136 6.92 -3.44 -20.53
N PRO A 137 8.24 -3.65 -20.40
CA PRO A 137 8.94 -3.44 -19.13
C PRO A 137 8.70 -2.03 -18.58
N ILE A 138 8.34 -1.95 -17.30
CA ILE A 138 8.16 -0.66 -16.60
C ILE A 138 9.54 -0.06 -16.33
N LYS A 139 9.81 1.09 -16.95
CA LYS A 139 10.99 1.90 -16.63
C LYS A 139 10.61 2.96 -15.62
N LEU A 140 11.13 2.84 -14.41
CA LEU A 140 10.98 3.89 -13.40
C LEU A 140 11.86 5.09 -13.79
N PRO A 141 11.37 6.33 -13.58
CA PRO A 141 12.21 7.50 -13.68
C PRO A 141 13.40 7.41 -12.72
N ALA A 142 14.57 7.87 -13.16
CA ALA A 142 15.70 8.02 -12.27
C ALA A 142 15.37 9.05 -11.17
N PRO A 143 15.96 8.92 -9.97
CA PRO A 143 15.96 10.00 -8.99
C PRO A 143 16.49 11.30 -9.62
N PRO A 144 15.99 12.47 -9.19
CA PRO A 144 16.49 13.74 -9.72
C PRO A 144 17.98 13.92 -9.38
N ASP A 145 18.75 14.52 -10.28
CA ASP A 145 20.18 14.81 -10.06
C ASP A 145 20.45 15.74 -8.88
N ARG A 146 19.46 16.58 -8.53
CA ARG A 146 19.53 17.60 -7.47
C ARG A 146 18.26 17.55 -6.61
N PRO A 147 18.08 16.51 -5.76
CA PRO A 147 16.89 16.36 -4.93
C PRO A 147 16.69 17.57 -3.99
N GLU A 148 17.76 18.23 -3.57
CA GLU A 148 17.76 19.38 -2.66
C GLU A 148 16.88 20.53 -3.17
N GLN A 149 16.71 20.67 -4.49
CA GLN A 149 15.86 21.72 -5.10
C GLN A 149 14.38 21.57 -4.73
N TYR A 150 13.93 20.35 -4.46
CA TYR A 150 12.54 20.03 -4.11
C TYR A 150 12.27 20.13 -2.61
N THR A 151 13.31 20.35 -1.80
CA THR A 151 13.21 20.44 -0.34
C THR A 151 12.70 21.80 0.12
N GLY A 152 12.13 21.82 1.32
CA GLY A 152 11.65 23.04 1.98
C GLY A 152 10.36 22.80 2.74
N ARG A 153 9.85 23.86 3.35
CA ARG A 153 8.53 23.86 3.97
C ARG A 153 7.51 24.37 2.97
N PHE A 154 6.36 23.74 2.95
CA PHE A 154 5.25 24.09 2.08
C PHE A 154 3.98 24.17 2.90
N ARG A 155 3.18 25.19 2.64
CA ARG A 155 1.94 25.46 3.37
C ARG A 155 0.75 25.46 2.41
N ALA A 156 -0.32 24.78 2.80
CA ALA A 156 -1.60 24.82 2.10
C ALA A 156 -2.46 26.00 2.57
N GLU A 157 -3.51 26.32 1.80
CA GLU A 157 -4.49 27.35 2.20
C GLU A 157 -5.24 27.00 3.49
N SER A 158 -5.42 25.71 3.78
CA SER A 158 -5.99 25.22 5.05
C SER A 158 -5.14 25.58 6.28
N GLY A 159 -3.87 25.98 6.07
CA GLY A 159 -2.89 26.19 7.12
C GLY A 159 -2.03 24.95 7.42
N ASP A 160 -2.32 23.80 6.80
CA ASP A 160 -1.50 22.60 6.93
C ASP A 160 -0.09 22.85 6.38
N GLU A 161 0.91 22.23 7.01
CA GLU A 161 2.31 22.36 6.62
C GLU A 161 2.99 21.01 6.40
N TRP A 162 3.70 20.89 5.29
CA TRP A 162 4.58 19.77 5.00
C TRP A 162 6.02 20.24 4.87
N THR A 163 6.95 19.48 5.43
CA THR A 163 8.39 19.69 5.24
C THR A 163 8.93 18.57 4.37
N ILE A 164 9.48 18.91 3.21
CA ILE A 164 10.15 17.96 2.32
C ILE A 164 11.65 18.01 2.58
N THR A 165 12.24 16.84 2.84
CA THR A 165 13.68 16.67 3.08
C THR A 165 14.30 15.73 2.04
N ALA A 166 15.60 15.87 1.81
CA ALA A 166 16.37 14.99 0.95
C ALA A 166 17.39 14.20 1.78
N SER A 167 17.48 12.89 1.57
CA SER A 167 18.50 12.03 2.17
C SER A 167 18.83 10.86 1.25
N GLY A 168 20.12 10.64 0.97
CA GLY A 168 20.58 9.53 0.14
C GLY A 168 19.93 9.49 -1.25
N GLY A 169 19.72 10.66 -1.87
CA GLY A 169 19.07 10.77 -3.19
C GLY A 169 17.55 10.60 -3.19
N ASN A 170 16.93 10.35 -2.03
CA ASN A 170 15.48 10.21 -1.91
C ASN A 170 14.88 11.49 -1.29
N LEU A 171 13.64 11.79 -1.68
CA LEU A 171 12.82 12.82 -1.06
C LEU A 171 11.83 12.19 -0.08
N THR A 172 11.56 12.88 1.02
CA THR A 172 10.67 12.39 2.08
C THR A 172 9.83 13.54 2.64
N ILE A 173 8.53 13.31 2.84
CA ILE A 173 7.67 14.16 3.67
C ILE A 173 8.01 13.85 5.13
N ALA A 174 8.57 14.82 5.84
CA ALA A 174 8.92 14.69 7.25
C ALA A 174 7.68 14.70 8.15
N GLY A 175 7.78 14.04 9.30
CA GLY A 175 6.73 13.93 10.30
C GLY A 175 6.94 12.68 11.16
N ASP A 176 5.99 12.40 12.04
CA ASP A 176 6.04 11.19 12.91
C ASP A 176 6.00 9.89 12.10
N ASN A 177 5.37 9.93 10.92
CA ASN A 177 5.32 8.85 9.95
C ASN A 177 5.86 9.34 8.60
N PRO A 178 7.19 9.37 8.42
CA PRO A 178 7.79 9.90 7.21
C PRO A 178 7.37 9.07 5.98
N SER A 179 7.02 9.76 4.90
CA SER A 179 6.57 9.13 3.64
C SER A 179 7.52 9.47 2.51
N ARG A 180 8.04 8.46 1.80
CA ARG A 180 8.95 8.69 0.68
C ARG A 180 8.20 9.26 -0.52
N LEU A 181 8.89 10.09 -1.30
CA LEU A 181 8.42 10.56 -2.60
C LEU A 181 9.15 9.77 -3.69
N VAL A 182 8.39 9.00 -4.47
CA VAL A 182 8.91 8.14 -5.53
C VAL A 182 8.86 8.92 -6.85
N PRO A 183 9.96 9.03 -7.61
CA PRO A 183 9.98 9.71 -8.90
C PRO A 183 8.95 9.14 -9.88
N HIS A 184 8.15 10.02 -10.49
CA HIS A 184 7.13 9.66 -11.48
C HIS A 184 7.25 10.45 -12.80
N GLY A 185 8.19 11.40 -12.86
CA GLY A 185 8.53 12.16 -14.05
C GLY A 185 9.36 13.39 -13.71
N LEU A 186 9.60 14.26 -14.70
CA LEU A 186 10.20 15.57 -14.43
C LEU A 186 9.26 16.38 -13.53
N ASP A 187 9.77 16.84 -12.38
CA ASP A 187 9.01 17.60 -11.39
C ASP A 187 7.77 16.87 -10.85
N ARG A 188 7.74 15.53 -10.95
CA ARG A 188 6.60 14.71 -10.53
C ARG A 188 7.02 13.58 -9.62
N PHE A 189 6.30 13.43 -8.51
CA PHE A 189 6.55 12.38 -7.53
C PHE A 189 5.24 11.81 -7.03
N VAL A 190 5.19 10.52 -6.74
CA VAL A 190 4.07 9.92 -6.01
C VAL A 190 4.46 9.71 -4.55
N ILE A 191 3.53 9.93 -3.63
CA ILE A 191 3.77 9.64 -2.22
C ILE A 191 3.68 8.12 -2.02
N GLU A 192 4.73 7.52 -1.47
CA GLU A 192 4.81 6.10 -1.21
C GLU A 192 3.63 5.62 -0.36
N GLY A 193 2.93 4.58 -0.82
CA GLY A 193 1.77 4.03 -0.13
C GLY A 193 0.48 4.82 -0.30
N LEU A 194 0.48 5.94 -1.03
CA LEU A 194 -0.71 6.73 -1.33
C LEU A 194 -0.95 6.85 -2.83
N CYS A 195 -2.22 6.97 -3.22
CA CYS A 195 -2.61 7.29 -4.59
C CYS A 195 -2.61 8.82 -4.81
N VAL A 196 -1.50 9.48 -4.47
CA VAL A 196 -1.33 10.93 -4.60
C VAL A 196 -0.05 11.26 -5.36
N GLU A 197 -0.18 12.03 -6.42
CA GLU A 197 0.91 12.63 -7.19
C GLU A 197 1.12 14.09 -6.75
N LEU A 198 2.38 14.45 -6.53
CA LEU A 198 2.89 15.80 -6.36
C LEU A 198 3.46 16.28 -7.69
N VAL A 199 2.97 17.42 -8.18
CA VAL A 199 3.51 18.08 -9.37
C VAL A 199 4.11 19.41 -8.93
N TYR A 200 5.42 19.50 -8.96
CA TYR A 200 6.17 20.67 -8.56
C TYR A 200 6.08 21.78 -9.60
N GLU A 201 6.01 23.01 -9.10
CA GLU A 201 5.90 24.22 -9.91
C GLU A 201 7.15 25.07 -9.75
N ARG A 202 7.68 25.47 -10.89
CA ARG A 202 8.88 26.30 -10.99
C ARG A 202 8.51 27.74 -11.30
N ARG A 203 9.11 28.66 -10.57
CA ARG A 203 9.05 30.07 -10.86
C ARG A 203 9.68 30.34 -12.23
N PRO A 204 9.01 31.07 -13.13
CA PRO A 204 9.54 31.35 -14.47
C PRO A 204 10.87 32.14 -14.50
N ALA A 205 11.13 32.96 -13.48
CA ALA A 205 12.27 33.88 -13.45
C ALA A 205 13.63 33.18 -13.25
N ASP A 206 13.68 32.16 -12.39
CA ASP A 206 14.91 31.51 -11.93
C ASP A 206 14.83 29.98 -11.93
N GLY A 207 13.67 29.39 -12.26
CA GLY A 207 13.43 27.96 -12.25
C GLY A 207 13.37 27.34 -10.85
N ALA A 208 13.34 28.14 -9.79
CA ALA A 208 13.24 27.66 -8.42
C ALA A 208 11.86 27.09 -8.13
N ILE A 209 11.79 26.05 -7.31
CA ILE A 209 10.52 25.51 -6.82
C ILE A 209 9.82 26.54 -5.94
N GLU A 210 8.59 26.91 -6.28
CA GLU A 210 7.75 27.83 -5.50
C GLU A 210 6.50 27.18 -4.90
N ALA A 211 6.02 26.08 -5.49
CA ALA A 211 4.84 25.37 -5.04
C ALA A 211 4.83 23.92 -5.54
N PHE A 212 3.85 23.14 -5.10
CA PHE A 212 3.41 21.93 -5.79
C PHE A 212 1.89 21.78 -5.71
N GLY A 213 1.32 21.13 -6.73
CA GLY A 213 -0.05 20.63 -6.72
C GLY A 213 -0.12 19.19 -6.24
N CYS A 214 -1.21 18.83 -5.56
CA CYS A 214 -1.52 17.47 -5.13
C CYS A 214 -2.69 16.92 -5.96
N PHE A 215 -2.51 15.74 -6.57
CA PHE A 215 -3.50 15.08 -7.40
C PHE A 215 -3.77 13.66 -6.90
N GLY A 216 -4.99 13.38 -6.49
CA GLY A 216 -5.38 12.07 -5.97
C GLY A 216 -6.76 12.11 -5.29
N ASN A 217 -7.25 10.93 -4.89
CA ASN A 217 -8.57 10.77 -4.26
C ASN A 217 -8.51 10.68 -2.74
N LEU A 218 -7.65 11.49 -2.11
CA LEU A 218 -7.57 11.57 -0.65
C LEU A 218 -8.51 12.67 -0.14
N PRO A 219 -9.52 12.33 0.70
CA PRO A 219 -10.44 13.32 1.25
C PRO A 219 -9.68 14.42 1.99
N SER A 220 -10.13 15.66 1.82
CA SER A 220 -9.57 16.84 2.50
C SER A 220 -8.10 17.15 2.20
N LEU A 221 -7.48 16.52 1.19
CA LEU A 221 -6.13 16.87 0.77
C LEU A 221 -6.15 18.23 0.04
N PRO A 222 -5.46 19.26 0.54
CA PRO A 222 -5.38 20.54 -0.16
C PRO A 222 -4.73 20.37 -1.54
N PRO A 223 -5.30 20.97 -2.59
CA PRO A 223 -4.86 20.74 -3.97
C PRO A 223 -3.53 21.43 -4.29
N ARG A 224 -3.10 22.40 -3.47
CA ARG A 224 -1.91 23.22 -3.72
C ARG A 224 -1.20 23.58 -2.42
N TRP A 225 0.12 23.55 -2.48
CA TRP A 225 1.01 23.86 -1.37
C TRP A 225 2.11 24.81 -1.83
N VAL A 226 2.27 25.94 -1.13
CA VAL A 226 3.20 27.01 -1.50
C VAL A 226 4.41 26.99 -0.58
N LYS A 227 5.61 27.16 -1.13
CA LYS A 227 6.87 27.14 -0.37
C LYS A 227 6.97 28.36 0.56
N VAL A 228 7.38 28.15 1.82
CA VAL A 228 7.49 29.16 2.89
C VAL A 228 8.87 29.24 3.54
#